data_AF-A0A938VSI1-F1
#
_entry.id   AF-A0A938VSI1-F1
#
_cell.length_a   1.000
_cell.length_b   1.000
_cell.length_c   1.000
_cell.angle_alpha   90.00
_cell.angle_beta   90.00
_cell.angle_gamma   90.00
#
_symmetry.space_group_name_H-M   'P 1'
#
loop_
_entity.id
_entity.type
_entity.pdbx_description
1 polymer ?
#
loop_
_entity_poly.entity_id
_entity_poly.type
_entity_poly.pdbx_seq_one_letter_code
_entity_poly.pdbx_strand_id
1 'polypeptide(L)'
;MLRPTPVDEPPRLFRRADGAYVVRDAKLERLTRGLNLRQPDALQHFQRQLDHTGVTQRLEEAGVQDGDTVVVGGFEFEWTERPE
;
A
#
# COMPACT_ATOMS: atom_id res chain seq x y z
N MET A 1 12.24 -12.22 26.09
CA MET A 1 12.69 -11.82 24.74
C MET A 1 11.47 -11.39 23.93
N LEU A 2 11.09 -10.12 24.00
CA LEU A 2 10.20 -9.49 23.01
C LEU A 2 11.09 -8.46 22.33
N ARG A 3 11.50 -8.72 21.08
CA ARG A 3 12.13 -7.68 20.27
C ARG A 3 11.03 -6.62 20.05
N PRO A 4 11.26 -5.34 20.35
CA PRO A 4 10.31 -4.32 19.96
C PRO A 4 10.17 -4.40 18.43
N THR A 5 8.97 -4.64 17.93
CA THR A 5 8.68 -4.47 16.51
C THR A 5 9.04 -3.03 16.20
N PRO A 6 10.02 -2.74 15.33
CA PRO A 6 10.35 -1.36 15.01
C PRO A 6 9.12 -0.78 14.29
N VAL A 7 8.41 0.11 14.96
CA VAL A 7 7.20 0.75 14.42
C VAL A 7 7.53 1.89 13.45
N ASP A 8 8.83 2.10 13.18
CA ASP A 8 9.40 3.20 12.37
C ASP A 8 10.29 2.68 11.22
N GLU A 9 10.06 1.48 10.72
CA GLU A 9 10.70 1.09 9.46
C GLU A 9 10.07 1.85 8.29
N PRO A 10 10.89 2.37 7.35
CA PRO A 10 10.37 3.00 6.15
C PRO A 10 9.51 1.99 5.36
N PRO A 11 8.53 2.46 4.56
CA PRO A 11 7.72 1.56 3.75
C PRO A 11 8.63 0.70 2.88
N ARG A 12 8.39 -0.61 2.81
CA ARG A 12 9.13 -1.51 1.93
C ARG A 12 8.24 -1.94 0.78
N LEU A 13 8.75 -1.82 -0.43
CA LEU A 13 8.09 -2.27 -1.65
C LEU A 13 8.77 -3.54 -2.17
N PHE A 14 7.97 -4.53 -2.53
CA PHE A 14 8.42 -5.80 -3.09
C PHE A 14 7.65 -6.06 -4.38
N ARG A 15 8.30 -6.63 -5.38
CA ARG A 15 7.63 -7.11 -6.59
C ARG A 15 7.55 -8.63 -6.53
N ARG A 16 6.35 -9.19 -6.65
CA ARG A 16 6.13 -10.63 -6.71
C ARG A 16 6.41 -11.17 -8.11
N ALA A 17 6.58 -12.49 -8.20
CA ALA A 17 6.84 -13.19 -9.47
C ALA A 17 5.63 -13.18 -10.44
N ASP A 18 4.42 -12.95 -9.94
CA ASP A 18 3.19 -12.77 -10.70
C ASP A 18 3.03 -11.35 -11.28
N GLY A 19 3.94 -10.43 -10.94
CA GLY A 19 3.90 -9.03 -11.36
C GLY A 19 3.29 -8.07 -10.34
N ALA A 20 2.69 -8.57 -9.25
CA ALA A 20 2.03 -7.72 -8.26
C ALA A 20 3.04 -6.99 -7.35
N TYR A 21 2.72 -5.75 -6.97
CA TYR A 21 3.51 -4.91 -6.07
C TYR A 21 3.02 -5.06 -4.63
N VAL A 22 3.85 -5.54 -3.72
CA VAL A 22 3.52 -5.69 -2.31
C VAL A 22 4.17 -4.58 -1.51
N VAL A 23 3.37 -3.80 -0.80
CA VAL A 23 3.83 -2.77 0.13
C VAL A 23 3.69 -3.29 1.56
N ARG A 24 4.79 -3.19 2.31
CA ARG A 24 4.85 -3.42 3.75
C ARG A 24 5.12 -2.10 4.45
N ASP A 25 4.13 -1.59 5.15
CA ASP A 25 4.26 -0.41 5.98
C ASP A 25 3.43 -0.57 7.25
N ALA A 26 4.04 -0.36 8.41
CA ALA A 26 3.39 -0.60 9.69
C ALA A 26 2.18 0.32 9.93
N LYS A 27 2.16 1.52 9.35
CA LYS A 27 1.02 2.47 9.47
C LYS A 27 -0.12 2.02 8.56
N LEU A 28 0.17 1.69 7.30
CA LEU A 28 -0.83 1.21 6.34
C LEU A 28 -1.39 -0.17 6.74
N GLU A 29 -0.56 -1.07 7.27
CA GLU A 29 -1.00 -2.37 7.79
C GLU A 29 -1.96 -2.24 8.98
N ARG A 30 -1.85 -1.17 9.78
CA ARG A 30 -2.81 -0.88 10.86
C ARG A 30 -4.10 -0.27 10.32
N LEU A 31 -4.01 0.59 9.31
CA LEU A 31 -5.17 1.20 8.65
C LEU A 31 -6.02 0.14 7.94
N THR A 32 -5.39 -0.73 7.15
CA THR A 32 -6.07 -1.82 6.42
C THR A 32 -6.79 -2.82 7.33
N ARG A 33 -6.31 -3.04 8.56
CA ARG A 33 -7.01 -3.90 9.54
C ARG A 33 -8.32 -3.32 10.06
N GLY A 34 -8.46 -2.00 10.05
CA GLY A 34 -9.66 -1.30 10.53
C GLY A 34 -10.56 -0.75 9.42
N LEU A 35 -10.07 -0.70 8.18
CA LEU A 35 -10.75 -0.10 7.03
C LEU A 35 -11.14 -1.18 6.02
N ASN A 36 -12.42 -1.17 5.60
CA ASN A 36 -12.86 -1.99 4.51
C ASN A 36 -12.56 -1.29 3.17
N LEU A 37 -11.41 -1.60 2.56
CA LEU A 37 -10.95 -1.00 1.30
C LEU A 37 -11.84 -1.31 0.08
N ARG A 38 -12.90 -2.12 0.25
CA ARG A 38 -13.97 -2.26 -0.74
C ARG A 38 -14.93 -1.06 -0.77
N GLN A 39 -14.92 -0.23 0.27
CA GLN A 39 -15.73 0.99 0.32
C GLN A 39 -14.97 2.16 -0.32
N PRO A 40 -15.62 2.95 -1.19
CA PRO A 40 -14.99 4.09 -1.87
C PRO A 40 -14.36 5.09 -0.90
N ASP A 41 -15.04 5.41 0.21
CA ASP A 41 -14.53 6.33 1.24
C ASP A 41 -13.24 5.84 1.91
N ALA A 42 -13.20 4.53 2.23
CA ALA A 42 -12.04 3.91 2.84
C ALA A 42 -10.86 3.84 1.87
N LEU A 43 -11.13 3.54 0.59
CA LEU A 43 -10.13 3.52 -0.47
C LEU A 43 -9.54 4.92 -0.68
N GLN A 44 -10.36 5.96 -0.75
CA GLN A 44 -9.88 7.34 -0.85
C GLN A 44 -9.03 7.75 0.37
N HIS A 45 -9.45 7.39 1.58
CA HIS A 45 -8.65 7.66 2.77
C HIS A 45 -7.30 6.93 2.70
N PHE A 46 -7.30 5.69 2.22
CA PHE A 46 -6.11 4.87 2.06
C PHE A 46 -5.15 5.42 1.01
N GLN A 47 -5.64 5.86 -0.14
CA GLN A 47 -4.83 6.53 -1.18
C GLN A 47 -4.14 7.80 -0.64
N ARG A 48 -4.86 8.63 0.12
CA ARG A 48 -4.25 9.80 0.80
C ARG A 48 -3.14 9.39 1.77
N GLN A 49 -3.27 8.25 2.44
CA GLN A 49 -2.24 7.74 3.34
C GLN A 49 -1.05 7.15 2.58
N LEU A 50 -1.26 6.52 1.43
CA LEU A 50 -0.19 6.07 0.52
C LEU A 50 0.67 7.24 0.04
N ASP A 51 0.02 8.35 -0.31
CA ASP A 51 0.69 9.60 -0.70
C ASP A 51 1.49 10.19 0.47
N HIS A 52 0.84 10.33 1.63
CA HIS A 52 1.48 10.87 2.83
C HIS A 52 2.66 10.04 3.35
N THR A 53 2.62 8.71 3.16
CA THR A 53 3.70 7.80 3.55
C THR A 53 4.81 7.70 2.50
N GLY A 54 4.64 8.32 1.33
CA GLY A 54 5.58 8.24 0.21
C GLY A 54 5.57 6.89 -0.51
N VAL A 55 4.56 6.04 -0.26
CA VAL A 55 4.42 4.76 -0.95
C VAL A 55 4.03 4.98 -2.40
N THR A 56 3.18 5.96 -2.69
CA THR A 56 2.81 6.34 -4.07
C THR A 56 4.05 6.60 -4.90
N GLN A 57 4.94 7.47 -4.43
CA GLN A 57 6.20 7.78 -5.10
C GLN A 57 7.07 6.54 -5.32
N ARG A 58 7.14 5.63 -4.34
CA ARG A 58 7.89 4.38 -4.51
C ARG A 58 7.28 3.43 -5.54
N LEU A 59 5.95 3.38 -5.63
CA LEU A 59 5.25 2.59 -6.64
C LEU A 59 5.52 3.17 -8.03
N GLU A 60 5.48 4.49 -8.18
CA GLU A 60 5.84 5.19 -9.43
C GLU A 60 7.30 4.94 -9.82
N GLU A 61 8.23 5.06 -8.87
CA GLU A 61 9.66 4.74 -9.07
C GLU A 61 9.89 3.26 -9.44
N ALA A 62 9.06 2.36 -8.92
CA ALA A 62 9.09 0.95 -9.26
C ALA A 62 8.49 0.65 -10.64
N GLY A 63 7.83 1.63 -11.27
CA GLY A 63 7.19 1.51 -12.57
C GLY A 63 5.83 0.82 -12.51
N VAL A 64 5.07 1.02 -11.43
CA VAL A 64 3.65 0.64 -11.39
C VAL A 64 2.91 1.34 -12.53
N GLN A 65 1.97 0.64 -13.16
CA GLN A 65 1.09 1.18 -14.19
C GLN A 65 -0.37 1.06 -13.77
N ASP A 66 -1.21 1.82 -14.45
CA ASP A 66 -2.66 1.64 -14.37
C ASP A 66 -3.03 0.20 -14.70
N GLY A 67 -3.83 -0.44 -13.85
CA GLY A 67 -4.18 -1.86 -13.99
C GLY A 67 -3.24 -2.83 -13.28
N ASP A 68 -2.10 -2.39 -12.72
CA ASP A 68 -1.23 -3.27 -11.95
C ASP A 68 -1.83 -3.63 -10.60
N THR A 69 -1.60 -4.86 -10.14
CA THR A 69 -2.06 -5.29 -8.82
C THR A 69 -1.12 -4.82 -7.73
N VAL A 70 -1.65 -4.08 -6.76
CA VAL A 70 -0.94 -3.62 -5.55
C VAL A 70 -1.54 -4.30 -4.32
N VAL A 71 -0.67 -4.79 -3.45
CA VAL A 71 -1.01 -5.53 -2.24
C VAL A 71 -0.49 -4.80 -1.01
N VAL A 72 -1.38 -4.42 -0.10
CA VAL A 72 -0.99 -3.73 1.13
C VAL A 72 -1.68 -4.34 2.33
N GLY A 73 -0.91 -4.77 3.33
CA GLY A 73 -1.44 -5.41 4.54
C GLY A 73 -2.29 -6.66 4.31
N GLY A 74 -2.14 -7.30 3.14
CA GLY A 74 -2.93 -8.47 2.72
C GLY A 74 -4.19 -8.13 1.92
N PHE A 75 -4.45 -6.85 1.64
CA PHE A 75 -5.48 -6.43 0.69
C PHE A 75 -4.87 -6.19 -0.68
N GLU A 76 -5.46 -6.80 -1.71
CA GLU A 76 -5.02 -6.68 -3.11
C GLU A 76 -6.02 -5.80 -3.86
N PHE A 77 -5.51 -4.79 -4.56
CA PHE A 77 -6.32 -3.86 -5.36
C PHE A 77 -5.61 -3.50 -6.65
N GLU A 78 -6.38 -3.04 -7.62
CA GLU A 78 -5.86 -2.53 -8.87
C GLU A 78 -5.40 -1.09 -8.69
N TRP A 79 -4.16 -0.80 -9.10
CA TRP A 79 -3.63 0.55 -9.08
C TRP A 79 -4.25 1.37 -10.19
N THR A 80 -4.73 2.56 -9.84
CA THR A 80 -5.26 3.52 -10.81
C THR A 80 -4.58 4.86 -10.55
N GLU A 81 -3.78 5.36 -11.50
CA GLU A 81 -2.95 6.56 -11.32
C GLU A 81 -3.80 7.84 -11.14
N ARG A 82 -5.09 7.79 -11.53
CA ARG A 82 -6.11 8.77 -11.16
C ARG A 82 -7.49 8.13 -11.06
N PRO A 83 -8.29 8.45 -10.05
CA PRO A 83 -9.73 8.37 -10.23
C PRO A 83 -10.16 9.48 -11.20
N GLU A 84 -10.77 9.10 -12.32
CA GLU A 84 -11.58 9.99 -13.16
C GLU A 84 -12.84 10.48 -12.43
#